data_AF-A0A2N9EYT6-F1
#
_entry.id   AF-A0A2N9EYT6-F1
#
_cell.length_a   1.000
_cell.length_b   1.000
_cell.length_c   1.000
_cell.angle_alpha   90.00
_cell.angle_beta   90.00
_cell.angle_gamma   90.00
#
_symmetry.space_group_name_H-M   'P 1'
#
loop_
_entity.id
_entity.type
_entity.pdbx_description
1 polymer ?
#
loop_
_entity_poly.entity_id
_entity_poly.type
_entity_poly.pdbx_seq_one_letter_code
_entity_poly.pdbx_strand_id
1 'polypeptide(L)'
;MNNISSISNPIRAPRAAFLGSNLHHHHHRLTILPRRPNVVVCSSSVSTPTSPSLSVAQEANRIGSLSQVSGVLGCQWGDEGKGKLVDILAHHFDIVARCQNEREAVKLFHEIKGATPNHVTYTTLIDGYCTINDLEEALRLCKVMEAKGLYPGVVTYNSILRKLCEEGRIRDANKLLHEMSERKVVPDNGGANAGHTIYNAEGKKFALHLVPSGILNEDTLCVIGNGVVVHLPGLFEEIDGLESNGVSCEGRILVSDRAHLLFDFHQEVDGLREFELAKSFIGTTKRGIGPCYSSKVIRNGIRVGDLRHMDTFPQKLDVLLLDAASRFQGFNYGTEMLREEVEKYKRYAERLEPFIADTVHVMNDAILENKKILVEGGQATMLDIDFGTYPFVTSSSPSAGGICTGLGIAPRVVGDLIGVVKAYTTRVGSGPFPTEILGQGGDLLRFAGQEFGTTTGRPSSLWLA
;
A
#
# COMPACT_ATOMS: atom_id res chain seq x y z
N MET A 1 -52.12 31.80 -15.76
CA MET A 1 -53.47 31.24 -16.01
C MET A 1 -53.33 30.15 -17.08
N ASN A 2 -54.07 29.04 -16.92
CA ASN A 2 -54.08 27.78 -17.71
C ASN A 2 -52.95 26.77 -17.32
N ASN A 3 -53.27 25.65 -16.64
CA ASN A 3 -53.57 24.27 -17.15
C ASN A 3 -52.28 23.39 -17.10
N ILE A 4 -52.18 22.15 -16.59
CA ILE A 4 -52.99 20.91 -16.72
C ILE A 4 -52.48 19.81 -15.74
N SER A 5 -53.42 19.00 -15.22
CA SER A 5 -53.43 17.59 -14.74
C SER A 5 -52.30 16.94 -13.90
N SER A 6 -52.70 16.36 -12.76
CA SER A 6 -52.21 15.03 -12.31
C SER A 6 -53.40 14.15 -11.90
N ILE A 7 -53.51 12.98 -12.55
CA ILE A 7 -54.55 11.97 -12.33
C ILE A 7 -54.08 11.02 -11.23
N SER A 8 -54.93 10.80 -10.24
CA SER A 8 -54.85 9.73 -9.26
C SER A 8 -55.92 8.68 -9.58
N ASN A 9 -55.56 7.39 -9.53
CA ASN A 9 -56.51 6.35 -9.10
C ASN A 9 -55.77 5.02 -8.81
N PRO A 10 -56.11 4.32 -7.71
CA PRO A 10 -55.57 3.01 -7.35
C PRO A 10 -56.43 1.89 -7.95
N ILE A 11 -55.82 0.83 -8.48
CA ILE A 11 -56.55 -0.37 -8.92
C ILE A 11 -56.00 -1.62 -8.23
N ARG A 12 -56.94 -2.32 -7.60
CA ARG A 12 -56.87 -3.52 -6.76
C ARG A 12 -56.68 -4.76 -7.64
N ALA A 13 -55.73 -5.64 -7.32
CA ALA A 13 -55.52 -6.91 -8.03
C ALA A 13 -56.50 -8.01 -7.55
N PRO A 14 -57.05 -8.86 -8.45
CA PRO A 14 -57.95 -9.95 -8.09
C PRO A 14 -57.20 -11.28 -7.85
N ARG A 15 -57.74 -12.09 -6.92
CA ARG A 15 -57.39 -13.49 -6.66
C ARG A 15 -58.05 -14.41 -7.71
N ALA A 16 -57.31 -15.41 -8.18
CA ALA A 16 -57.88 -16.60 -8.82
C ALA A 16 -57.17 -17.86 -8.29
N ALA A 17 -57.97 -18.87 -7.98
CA ALA A 17 -57.59 -20.16 -7.40
C ALA A 17 -57.06 -21.13 -8.47
N PHE A 18 -56.16 -22.04 -8.08
CA PHE A 18 -55.91 -23.26 -8.84
C PHE A 18 -55.80 -24.48 -7.92
N LEU A 19 -56.47 -25.54 -8.36
CA LEU A 19 -56.72 -26.82 -7.70
C LEU A 19 -55.46 -27.68 -7.62
N GLY A 20 -55.39 -28.48 -6.56
CA GLY A 20 -54.35 -29.48 -6.37
C GLY A 20 -54.45 -30.65 -7.35
N SER A 21 -53.30 -31.12 -7.80
CA SER A 21 -53.12 -32.49 -8.30
C SER A 21 -51.68 -32.94 -8.02
N ASN A 22 -51.57 -34.22 -7.66
CA ASN A 22 -50.39 -34.92 -7.19
C ASN A 22 -49.22 -34.86 -8.17
N LEU A 23 -47.99 -34.65 -7.65
CA LEU A 23 -46.79 -35.10 -8.34
C LEU A 23 -45.76 -35.65 -7.35
N HIS A 24 -45.26 -36.83 -7.73
CA HIS A 24 -44.44 -37.75 -6.96
C HIS A 24 -43.07 -37.18 -6.57
N HIS A 25 -42.65 -37.52 -5.36
CA HIS A 25 -41.26 -37.37 -4.91
C HIS A 25 -40.31 -38.22 -5.75
N HIS A 26 -39.48 -37.58 -6.58
CA HIS A 26 -38.21 -38.14 -7.03
C HIS A 26 -37.06 -37.36 -6.38
N HIS A 27 -36.46 -37.97 -5.35
CA HIS A 27 -35.18 -37.53 -4.81
C HIS A 27 -34.07 -37.82 -5.83
N HIS A 28 -33.63 -36.79 -6.55
CA HIS A 28 -32.30 -36.83 -7.16
C HIS A 28 -31.24 -36.61 -6.08
N ARG A 29 -30.55 -37.68 -5.69
CA ARG A 29 -29.29 -37.62 -4.94
C ARG A 29 -28.26 -36.87 -5.79
N LEU A 30 -27.91 -35.65 -5.38
CA LEU A 30 -26.68 -35.00 -5.80
C LEU A 30 -25.50 -35.75 -5.17
N THR A 31 -24.79 -36.52 -5.99
CA THR A 31 -23.53 -37.16 -5.60
C THR A 31 -22.47 -36.09 -5.47
N ILE A 32 -22.21 -35.64 -4.24
CA ILE A 32 -21.06 -34.78 -3.92
C ILE A 32 -19.81 -35.66 -4.06
N LEU A 33 -19.03 -35.44 -5.12
CA LEU A 33 -17.68 -36.00 -5.22
C LEU A 33 -16.81 -35.38 -4.10
N PRO A 34 -16.07 -36.19 -3.32
CA PRO A 34 -15.26 -35.67 -2.24
C PRO A 34 -14.10 -34.84 -2.81
N ARG A 35 -14.15 -33.51 -2.62
CA ARG A 35 -12.95 -32.66 -2.78
C ARG A 35 -11.98 -33.00 -1.66
N ARG A 36 -10.73 -33.33 -2.03
CA ARG A 36 -9.64 -33.49 -1.07
C ARG A 36 -9.41 -32.15 -0.34
N PRO A 37 -9.48 -32.08 1.00
CA PRO A 37 -9.07 -30.89 1.71
C PRO A 37 -7.54 -30.90 1.81
N ASN A 38 -6.86 -30.05 1.05
CA ASN A 38 -5.46 -29.70 1.34
C ASN A 38 -5.42 -28.53 2.31
N VAL A 39 -5.99 -28.73 3.50
CA VAL A 39 -5.76 -27.86 4.67
C VAL A 39 -5.02 -28.72 5.69
N VAL A 40 -3.72 -28.49 5.84
CA VAL A 40 -2.94 -29.08 6.92
C VAL A 40 -3.10 -28.17 8.13
N VAL A 41 -4.01 -28.53 9.04
CA VAL A 41 -4.08 -27.94 10.39
C VAL A 41 -3.21 -28.82 11.29
N CYS A 42 -2.04 -28.34 11.68
CA CYS A 42 -1.25 -29.00 12.73
C CYS A 42 -1.81 -28.61 14.10
N SER A 43 -2.68 -29.45 14.67
CA SER A 43 -2.99 -29.41 16.10
C SER A 43 -1.89 -30.15 16.86
N SER A 44 -1.19 -29.46 17.76
CA SER A 44 -0.21 -30.05 18.65
C SER A 44 -0.90 -30.85 19.77
N SER A 45 -1.10 -32.15 19.57
CA SER A 45 -1.09 -33.07 20.70
C SER A 45 0.38 -33.40 21.01
N VAL A 46 0.82 -33.09 22.23
CA VAL A 46 2.18 -33.32 22.70
C VAL A 46 2.52 -34.81 22.61
N SER A 47 3.37 -35.18 21.66
CA SER A 47 4.13 -36.43 21.70
C SER A 47 5.61 -36.13 21.48
N THR A 48 6.43 -36.60 22.39
CA THR A 48 7.90 -36.45 22.48
C THR A 48 8.62 -36.60 21.14
N PRO A 49 9.66 -35.79 20.85
CA PRO A 49 10.32 -35.78 19.55
C PRO A 49 11.30 -36.94 19.42
N THR A 50 11.00 -37.90 18.54
CA THR A 50 12.03 -38.65 17.81
C THR A 50 12.21 -37.95 16.47
N SER A 51 13.35 -37.32 16.27
CA SER A 51 13.73 -36.60 15.05
C SER A 51 13.92 -37.53 13.85
N PRO A 52 13.21 -37.34 12.72
CA PRO A 52 13.75 -37.66 11.42
C PRO A 52 14.33 -36.38 10.80
N SER A 53 15.60 -36.40 10.45
CA SER A 53 16.23 -35.39 9.61
C SER A 53 15.44 -35.28 8.29
N LEU A 54 14.75 -34.15 8.08
CA LEU A 54 14.23 -33.76 6.78
C LEU A 54 15.41 -33.63 5.81
N SER A 55 15.45 -34.44 4.77
CA SER A 55 16.52 -34.41 3.78
C SER A 55 16.30 -33.25 2.81
N VAL A 56 17.38 -32.54 2.47
CA VAL A 56 17.45 -31.42 1.51
C VAL A 56 16.78 -31.76 0.15
N ALA A 57 16.69 -33.03 -0.21
CA ALA A 57 16.02 -33.51 -1.41
C ALA A 57 14.50 -33.27 -1.45
N GLN A 58 13.82 -33.17 -0.29
CA GLN A 58 12.38 -32.88 -0.24
C GLN A 58 12.05 -31.40 -0.43
N GLU A 59 12.97 -30.48 -0.12
CA GLU A 59 12.81 -29.03 -0.33
C GLU A 59 13.00 -28.64 -1.80
N ALA A 60 14.01 -29.19 -2.47
CA ALA A 60 14.28 -28.93 -3.90
C ALA A 60 13.08 -29.30 -4.81
N ASN A 61 12.27 -30.27 -4.38
CA ASN A 61 11.11 -30.75 -5.14
C ASN A 61 9.90 -29.79 -5.08
N ARG A 62 9.83 -28.89 -4.09
CA ARG A 62 8.70 -27.95 -3.95
C ARG A 62 8.77 -26.77 -4.92
N ILE A 63 9.97 -26.26 -5.19
CA ILE A 63 10.17 -25.11 -6.10
C ILE A 63 9.83 -25.51 -7.55
N GLY A 64 10.30 -26.69 -7.98
CA GLY A 64 9.99 -27.22 -9.30
C GLY A 64 8.51 -27.60 -9.49
N SER A 65 7.76 -27.81 -8.41
CA SER A 65 6.34 -28.17 -8.45
C SER A 65 5.38 -26.99 -8.58
N LEU A 66 5.87 -25.75 -8.49
CA LEU A 66 5.03 -24.56 -8.61
C LEU A 66 4.34 -24.51 -9.99
N SER A 67 3.07 -24.15 -9.96
CA SER A 67 2.25 -23.94 -11.14
C SER A 67 2.84 -22.91 -12.10
N GLN A 68 2.40 -22.95 -13.36
CA GLN A 68 2.85 -22.03 -14.41
C GLN A 68 2.75 -20.55 -14.00
N VAL A 69 1.62 -20.14 -13.40
CA VAL A 69 1.41 -18.77 -12.91
C VAL A 69 1.26 -18.84 -11.40
N SER A 70 2.36 -18.57 -10.70
CA SER A 70 2.40 -18.59 -9.24
C SER A 70 2.54 -17.17 -8.68
N GLY A 71 2.18 -16.96 -7.42
CA GLY A 71 2.26 -15.62 -6.79
C GLY A 71 2.80 -15.65 -5.37
N VAL A 72 3.50 -14.59 -4.97
CA VAL A 72 4.03 -14.37 -3.62
C VAL A 72 3.33 -13.16 -3.01
N LEU A 73 2.56 -13.38 -1.93
CA LEU A 73 1.72 -12.36 -1.29
C LEU A 73 2.05 -12.23 0.19
N GLY A 74 1.88 -11.03 0.75
CA GLY A 74 2.10 -10.77 2.17
C GLY A 74 0.85 -11.06 2.99
N CYS A 75 1.02 -11.71 4.14
CA CYS A 75 -0.09 -12.11 5.00
C CYS A 75 -0.34 -11.17 6.19
N GLN A 76 0.56 -10.22 6.48
CA GLN A 76 0.51 -9.38 7.68
C GLN A 76 0.37 -7.90 7.25
N TRP A 77 1.10 -6.97 7.88
CA TRP A 77 1.06 -5.52 7.60
C TRP A 77 2.32 -5.03 6.87
N GLY A 78 2.83 -5.85 5.96
CA GLY A 78 3.98 -5.51 5.12
C GLY A 78 5.32 -5.92 5.74
N ASP A 79 6.36 -5.81 4.91
CA ASP A 79 7.74 -6.15 5.24
C ASP A 79 8.00 -7.61 5.68
N GLU A 80 7.24 -8.57 5.16
CA GLU A 80 7.42 -9.99 5.48
C GLU A 80 8.64 -10.64 4.80
N GLY A 81 9.43 -9.86 4.05
CA GLY A 81 10.58 -10.38 3.29
C GLY A 81 10.21 -11.02 1.94
N LYS A 82 9.06 -10.64 1.35
CA LYS A 82 8.59 -11.16 0.05
C LYS A 82 9.63 -11.08 -1.05
N GLY A 83 10.31 -9.93 -1.19
CA GLY A 83 11.30 -9.72 -2.24
C GLY A 83 12.45 -10.74 -2.21
N LYS A 84 12.89 -11.17 -1.03
CA LYS A 84 13.89 -12.24 -0.89
C LYS A 84 13.39 -13.58 -1.43
N LEU A 85 12.13 -13.92 -1.15
CA LEU A 85 11.55 -15.15 -1.67
C LEU A 85 11.35 -15.07 -3.18
N VAL A 86 10.91 -13.92 -3.70
CA VAL A 86 10.75 -13.70 -5.14
C VAL A 86 12.09 -13.83 -5.86
N ASP A 87 13.15 -13.22 -5.33
CA ASP A 87 14.51 -13.32 -5.86
C ASP A 87 14.99 -14.78 -5.95
N ILE A 88 14.81 -15.56 -4.87
CA ILE A 88 15.16 -16.99 -4.86
C ILE A 88 14.35 -17.80 -5.89
N LEU A 89 13.04 -17.51 -6.00
CA LEU A 89 12.16 -18.27 -6.90
C LEU A 89 12.35 -17.87 -8.36
N ALA A 90 12.74 -16.62 -8.64
CA ALA A 90 12.81 -16.06 -9.98
C ALA A 90 13.74 -16.84 -10.93
N HIS A 91 14.77 -17.53 -10.41
CA HIS A 91 15.59 -18.48 -11.19
C HIS A 91 14.80 -19.59 -11.92
N HIS A 92 13.55 -19.84 -11.52
CA HIS A 92 12.69 -20.87 -12.09
C HIS A 92 11.52 -20.31 -12.90
N PHE A 93 11.48 -18.99 -13.13
CA PHE A 93 10.41 -18.30 -13.84
C PHE A 93 10.95 -17.42 -14.97
N ASP A 94 10.30 -17.47 -16.12
CA ASP A 94 10.63 -16.63 -17.28
C ASP A 94 10.29 -15.16 -17.02
N ILE A 95 9.21 -14.90 -16.27
CA ILE A 95 8.68 -13.56 -16.02
C ILE A 95 8.44 -13.35 -14.52
N VAL A 96 8.87 -12.20 -14.00
CA VAL A 96 8.47 -11.70 -12.69
C VAL A 96 7.67 -10.42 -12.85
N ALA A 97 6.39 -10.46 -12.47
CA ALA A 97 5.46 -9.37 -12.68
C ALA A 97 5.00 -8.77 -11.35
N ARG A 98 5.16 -7.47 -11.19
CA ARG A 98 4.62 -6.73 -10.04
C ARG A 98 3.18 -6.31 -10.32
N CYS A 99 2.30 -6.61 -9.38
CA CYS A 99 0.94 -6.11 -9.36
C CYS A 99 0.66 -5.34 -8.07
N GLN A 100 0.07 -4.17 -8.20
CA GLN A 100 -0.60 -3.43 -7.14
C GLN A 100 -1.81 -2.82 -7.84
N ASN A 101 -3.04 -2.91 -7.34
CA ASN A 101 -4.18 -2.27 -8.00
C ASN A 101 -5.25 -1.92 -6.98
N GLU A 102 -6.07 -0.90 -7.16
CA GLU A 102 -7.24 -0.66 -6.31
C GLU A 102 -8.47 -1.50 -6.73
N ARG A 103 -9.31 -1.86 -5.76
CA ARG A 103 -10.74 -2.17 -5.94
C ARG A 103 -11.57 -1.03 -5.32
N GLU A 104 -12.75 -0.77 -5.88
CA GLU A 104 -13.59 0.38 -5.52
C GLU A 104 -13.99 0.40 -4.03
N ALA A 105 -13.30 1.22 -3.23
CA ALA A 105 -13.77 1.66 -1.92
C ALA A 105 -13.37 3.14 -1.65
N VAL A 106 -13.81 4.06 -2.51
CA VAL A 106 -13.82 5.50 -2.20
C VAL A 106 -15.24 6.01 -2.28
N LYS A 107 -16.04 5.76 -1.23
CA LYS A 107 -17.31 6.47 -1.04
C LYS A 107 -17.73 6.76 0.41
N LEU A 108 -16.86 6.57 1.41
CA LEU A 108 -17.30 6.75 2.80
C LEU A 108 -16.21 7.32 3.72
N PHE A 109 -15.74 8.54 3.44
CA PHE A 109 -14.83 9.25 4.35
C PHE A 109 -15.31 10.66 4.73
N HIS A 110 -16.62 10.91 4.72
CA HIS A 110 -17.16 12.24 5.06
C HIS A 110 -18.09 12.34 6.26
N GLU A 111 -18.40 11.27 6.98
CA GLU A 111 -19.36 11.40 8.08
C GLU A 111 -19.12 10.43 9.23
N ILE A 112 -18.29 10.77 10.24
CA ILE A 112 -18.52 10.31 11.62
C ILE A 112 -18.04 11.38 12.64
N LYS A 113 -18.97 11.95 13.41
CA LYS A 113 -18.76 12.73 14.65
C LYS A 113 -19.36 11.96 15.83
N GLY A 114 -18.67 11.93 16.98
CA GLY A 114 -19.30 11.65 18.29
C GLY A 114 -18.56 10.70 19.26
N ALA A 115 -17.28 10.94 19.59
CA ALA A 115 -16.53 10.10 20.54
C ALA A 115 -16.00 10.86 21.77
N THR A 116 -15.86 10.14 22.89
CA THR A 116 -15.33 10.63 24.17
C THR A 116 -13.82 10.93 24.11
N PRO A 117 -13.34 12.05 24.68
CA PRO A 117 -11.93 12.45 24.58
C PRO A 117 -10.94 11.46 25.19
N ASN A 118 -9.99 10.98 24.38
CA ASN A 118 -8.87 10.11 24.77
C ASN A 118 -7.51 10.82 24.53
N HIS A 119 -6.38 10.10 24.63
CA HIS A 119 -5.03 10.66 24.44
C HIS A 119 -4.89 11.49 23.15
N VAL A 120 -5.44 10.97 22.05
CA VAL A 120 -5.46 11.63 20.74
C VAL A 120 -6.26 12.93 20.80
N THR A 121 -7.41 12.92 21.49
CA THR A 121 -8.25 14.13 21.58
C THR A 121 -7.57 15.25 22.35
N TYR A 122 -6.92 14.95 23.47
CA TYR A 122 -6.15 15.95 24.21
C TYR A 122 -4.96 16.45 23.40
N THR A 123 -4.20 15.53 22.80
CA THR A 123 -3.04 15.88 21.96
C THR A 123 -3.43 16.81 20.81
N THR A 124 -4.55 16.55 20.13
CA THR A 124 -4.99 17.42 19.04
C THR A 124 -5.57 18.75 19.53
N LEU A 125 -6.25 18.80 20.67
CA LEU A 125 -6.69 20.08 21.23
C LEU A 125 -5.47 20.93 21.60
N ILE A 126 -4.49 20.33 22.27
CA ILE A 126 -3.23 20.99 22.64
C ILE A 126 -2.51 21.54 21.41
N ASP A 127 -2.36 20.74 20.35
CA ASP A 127 -1.75 21.19 19.08
C ASP A 127 -2.57 22.29 18.38
N GLY A 128 -3.90 22.19 18.42
CA GLY A 128 -4.80 23.23 17.93
C GLY A 128 -4.60 24.56 18.64
N TYR A 129 -4.56 24.55 19.98
CA TYR A 129 -4.30 25.73 20.81
C TYR A 129 -2.88 26.30 20.59
N CYS A 130 -1.87 25.44 20.42
CA CYS A 130 -0.54 25.87 20.00
C CYS A 130 -0.55 26.60 18.65
N THR A 131 -1.37 26.15 17.71
CA THR A 131 -1.45 26.71 16.35
C THR A 131 -2.22 28.03 16.26
N ILE A 132 -3.19 28.27 17.16
CA ILE A 132 -3.93 29.54 17.24
C ILE A 132 -3.29 30.55 18.20
N ASN A 133 -2.00 30.37 18.56
CA ASN A 133 -1.23 31.21 19.47
C ASN A 133 -1.78 31.29 20.92
N ASP A 134 -2.50 30.27 21.37
CA ASP A 134 -2.99 30.17 22.76
C ASP A 134 -2.23 29.07 23.49
N LEU A 135 -0.96 29.36 23.77
CA LEU A 135 -0.06 28.43 24.46
C LEU A 135 -0.50 28.15 25.90
N GLU A 136 -1.17 29.10 26.55
CA GLU A 136 -1.63 28.97 27.93
C GLU A 136 -2.71 27.88 28.04
N GLU A 137 -3.66 27.88 27.11
CA GLU A 137 -4.70 26.85 27.04
C GLU A 137 -4.15 25.48 26.59
N ALA A 138 -3.15 25.46 25.70
CA ALA A 138 -2.44 24.23 25.33
C ALA A 138 -1.74 23.59 26.54
N LEU A 139 -1.05 24.37 27.36
CA LEU A 139 -0.41 23.89 28.60
C LEU A 139 -1.44 23.49 29.66
N ARG A 140 -2.57 24.20 29.76
CA ARG A 140 -3.68 23.83 30.66
C ARG A 140 -4.26 22.48 30.29
N LEU A 141 -4.53 22.23 29.00
CA LEU A 141 -5.05 20.96 28.51
C LEU A 141 -4.07 19.81 28.68
N CYS A 142 -2.77 20.07 28.55
CA CYS A 142 -1.71 19.11 28.87
C CYS A 142 -1.80 18.64 30.33
N LYS A 143 -1.99 19.56 31.29
CA LYS A 143 -2.20 19.20 32.71
C LYS A 143 -3.52 18.45 32.95
N VAL A 144 -4.59 18.82 32.24
CA VAL A 144 -5.89 18.12 32.34
C VAL A 144 -5.80 16.70 31.79
N MET A 145 -5.00 16.49 30.73
CA MET A 145 -4.69 15.19 30.16
C MET A 145 -4.00 14.30 31.20
N GLU A 146 -2.96 14.82 31.87
CA GLU A 146 -2.23 14.11 32.92
C GLU A 146 -3.09 13.80 34.15
N ALA A 147 -3.94 14.73 34.60
CA ALA A 147 -4.85 14.53 35.73
C ALA A 147 -5.89 13.43 35.48
N LYS A 148 -6.14 13.08 34.21
CA LYS A 148 -7.00 11.96 33.80
C LYS A 148 -6.25 10.65 33.57
N GLY A 149 -4.97 10.59 33.90
CA GLY A 149 -4.12 9.41 33.72
C GLY A 149 -3.68 9.19 32.27
N LEU A 150 -3.80 10.20 31.40
CA LEU A 150 -3.33 10.18 30.02
C LEU A 150 -2.03 11.00 29.94
N TYR A 151 -0.92 10.41 29.52
CA TYR A 151 0.38 11.10 29.51
C TYR A 151 0.73 11.64 28.12
N PRO A 152 1.28 12.87 28.01
CA PRO A 152 1.68 13.46 26.73
C PRO A 152 2.64 12.56 25.94
N GLY A 153 2.41 12.43 24.62
CA GLY A 153 3.26 11.65 23.71
C GLY A 153 4.17 12.52 22.85
N VAL A 154 4.90 11.91 21.91
CA VAL A 154 5.84 12.59 20.98
C VAL A 154 5.20 13.80 20.31
N VAL A 155 3.99 13.62 19.80
CA VAL A 155 3.26 14.65 19.05
C VAL A 155 2.88 15.81 19.98
N THR A 156 2.36 15.52 21.17
CA THR A 156 1.97 16.53 22.17
C THR A 156 3.17 17.39 22.58
N TYR A 157 4.31 16.74 22.85
CA TYR A 157 5.54 17.43 23.21
C TYR A 157 6.09 18.25 22.04
N ASN A 158 6.13 17.69 20.83
CA ASN A 158 6.63 18.40 19.65
C ASN A 158 5.79 19.63 19.31
N SER A 159 4.46 19.57 19.47
CA SER A 159 3.56 20.72 19.26
C SER A 159 3.83 21.86 20.23
N ILE A 160 3.96 21.55 21.53
CA ILE A 160 4.26 22.55 22.56
C ILE A 160 5.71 23.05 22.40
N LEU A 161 6.67 22.17 22.10
CA LEU A 161 8.08 22.53 21.86
C LEU A 161 8.22 23.49 20.67
N ARG A 162 7.60 23.16 19.53
CA ARG A 162 7.58 24.01 18.34
C ARG A 162 7.05 25.39 18.71
N LYS A 163 5.92 25.44 19.42
CA LYS A 163 5.29 26.70 19.81
C LYS A 163 6.12 27.53 20.80
N LEU A 164 6.72 26.89 21.80
CA LEU A 164 7.63 27.55 22.75
C LEU A 164 8.86 28.13 22.06
N CYS A 165 9.40 27.43 21.05
CA CYS A 165 10.49 27.93 20.23
C CYS A 165 10.07 29.11 19.35
N GLU A 166 8.89 29.05 18.71
CA GLU A 166 8.32 30.14 17.92
C GLU A 166 8.08 31.42 18.74
N GLU A 167 7.70 31.29 20.02
CA GLU A 167 7.53 32.42 20.94
C GLU A 167 8.82 32.86 21.64
N GLY A 168 9.97 32.26 21.32
CA GLY A 168 11.26 32.59 21.94
C GLY A 168 11.38 32.16 23.41
N ARG A 169 10.48 31.33 23.92
CA ARG A 169 10.46 30.80 25.31
C ARG A 169 11.41 29.61 25.46
N ILE A 170 12.67 29.80 25.08
CA ILE A 170 13.67 28.73 24.95
C ILE A 170 13.95 27.99 26.27
N ARG A 171 13.88 28.67 27.42
CA ARG A 171 14.06 28.03 28.74
C ARG A 171 12.98 26.99 29.05
N ASP A 172 11.73 27.30 28.69
CA ASP A 172 10.59 26.41 28.88
C ASP A 172 10.63 25.25 27.86
N ALA A 173 11.03 25.53 26.62
CA ALA A 173 11.25 24.52 25.60
C ALA A 173 12.31 23.50 26.05
N ASN A 174 13.46 23.96 26.57
CA ASN A 174 14.51 23.07 27.07
C ASN A 174 14.05 22.24 28.27
N LYS A 175 13.25 22.82 29.18
CA LYS A 175 12.68 22.08 30.31
C LYS A 175 11.74 20.95 29.83
N LEU A 176 10.91 21.25 28.84
CA LEU A 176 9.99 20.29 28.22
C LEU A 176 10.73 19.21 27.42
N LEU A 177 11.86 19.57 26.79
CA LEU A 177 12.73 18.66 26.05
C LEU A 177 13.49 17.71 26.99
N HIS A 178 13.93 18.20 28.15
CA HIS A 178 14.48 17.36 29.22
C HIS A 178 13.43 16.37 29.77
N GLU A 179 12.20 16.84 30.00
CA GLU A 179 11.09 15.98 30.43
C GLU A 179 10.76 14.90 29.37
N MET A 180 10.77 15.27 28.10
CA MET A 180 10.57 14.36 26.97
C MET A 180 11.73 13.33 26.83
N SER A 181 12.96 13.72 27.18
CA SER A 181 14.14 12.84 27.22
C SER A 181 14.09 11.86 28.40
N GLU A 182 13.70 12.31 29.59
CA GLU A 182 13.44 11.44 30.74
C GLU A 182 12.33 10.42 30.46
N ARG A 183 11.39 10.76 29.55
CA ARG A 183 10.30 9.90 29.09
C ARG A 183 10.59 9.12 27.77
N LYS A 184 11.78 9.24 27.15
CA LYS A 184 12.28 8.49 25.96
C LYS A 184 11.52 8.66 24.62
N VAL A 185 11.42 9.87 24.08
CA VAL A 185 10.57 10.23 22.92
C VAL A 185 11.37 11.10 21.89
N VAL A 186 11.32 10.88 20.55
CA VAL A 186 12.21 11.51 19.50
C VAL A 186 11.50 11.88 18.14
N PRO A 187 11.92 12.90 17.31
CA PRO A 187 11.23 13.42 16.07
C PRO A 187 11.66 12.85 14.67
N ASP A 188 10.97 13.20 13.55
CA ASP A 188 10.69 12.33 12.35
C ASP A 188 10.85 12.90 10.87
N ASN A 189 11.22 12.09 9.82
CA ASN A 189 11.10 12.30 8.31
C ASN A 189 11.20 10.99 7.38
N GLY A 190 10.56 10.86 6.16
CA GLY A 190 11.01 9.97 4.99
C GLY A 190 10.04 9.18 3.99
N GLY A 191 10.50 8.77 2.75
CA GLY A 191 9.80 8.34 1.45
C GLY A 191 10.08 6.92 0.72
N ALA A 192 9.57 6.63 -0.55
CA ALA A 192 9.28 5.40 -1.45
C ALA A 192 8.54 4.04 -1.02
N ASN A 193 7.23 3.80 -1.36
CA ASN A 193 6.09 3.14 -0.61
C ASN A 193 6.18 1.62 -0.27
N ALA A 194 6.72 0.83 -1.18
CA ALA A 194 7.06 -0.57 -0.98
C ALA A 194 8.56 -0.67 -1.25
N GLY A 195 9.31 -1.25 -0.33
CA GLY A 195 10.75 -1.42 -0.47
C GLY A 195 11.12 -2.87 -0.18
N HIS A 196 11.92 -3.48 -1.04
CA HIS A 196 12.52 -4.79 -0.77
C HIS A 196 14.02 -4.67 -0.82
N THR A 197 14.68 -5.14 0.24
CA THR A 197 16.12 -5.32 0.23
C THR A 197 16.41 -6.73 -0.25
N ILE A 198 17.18 -6.85 -1.33
CA ILE A 198 17.72 -8.11 -1.83
C ILE A 198 19.25 -8.06 -1.86
N TYR A 199 19.88 -9.23 -1.89
CA TYR A 199 21.33 -9.36 -1.88
C TYR A 199 21.73 -10.26 -3.04
N ASN A 200 22.69 -9.83 -3.85
CA ASN A 200 23.24 -10.70 -4.89
C ASN A 200 24.18 -11.76 -4.29
N ALA A 201 24.74 -12.63 -5.14
CA ALA A 201 25.63 -13.70 -4.73
C ALA A 201 26.88 -13.21 -3.99
N GLU A 202 27.37 -12.01 -4.29
CA GLU A 202 28.51 -11.37 -3.61
C GLU A 202 28.12 -10.65 -2.29
N GLY A 203 26.85 -10.72 -1.88
CA GLY A 203 26.34 -10.07 -0.67
C GLY A 203 26.10 -8.57 -0.81
N LYS A 204 26.08 -8.04 -2.04
CA LYS A 204 25.81 -6.63 -2.32
C LYS A 204 24.31 -6.34 -2.16
N LYS A 205 24.00 -5.30 -1.37
CA LYS A 205 22.64 -4.89 -1.04
C LYS A 205 22.01 -4.05 -2.16
N PHE A 206 20.81 -4.41 -2.59
CA PHE A 206 19.97 -3.64 -3.50
C PHE A 206 18.65 -3.31 -2.82
N ALA A 207 18.18 -2.07 -2.96
CA ALA A 207 16.88 -1.63 -2.46
C ALA A 207 15.96 -1.37 -3.67
N LEU A 208 14.98 -2.24 -3.86
CA LEU A 208 14.02 -2.14 -4.97
C LEU A 208 12.70 -1.55 -4.48
N HIS A 209 12.08 -0.74 -5.33
CA HIS A 209 10.84 -0.03 -5.05
C HIS A 209 9.75 -0.30 -6.08
N LEU A 210 10.00 -0.07 -7.37
CA LEU A 210 9.06 -0.35 -8.47
C LEU A 210 9.51 -1.53 -9.31
N VAL A 211 10.83 -1.70 -9.49
CA VAL A 211 11.38 -2.78 -10.29
C VAL A 211 11.14 -4.11 -9.55
N PRO A 212 10.57 -5.13 -10.21
CA PRO A 212 10.39 -6.45 -9.61
C PRO A 212 11.72 -7.08 -9.15
N SER A 213 11.67 -7.86 -8.07
CA SER A 213 12.85 -8.46 -7.43
C SER A 213 13.57 -9.48 -8.30
N GLY A 214 12.91 -9.98 -9.35
CA GLY A 214 13.53 -10.85 -10.36
C GLY A 214 14.62 -10.20 -11.20
N ILE A 215 14.84 -8.87 -11.11
CA ILE A 215 15.78 -8.15 -11.98
C ILE A 215 17.24 -8.60 -11.81
N LEU A 216 17.60 -9.22 -10.69
CA LEU A 216 18.95 -9.79 -10.49
C LEU A 216 19.18 -11.07 -11.32
N ASN A 217 18.13 -11.69 -11.86
CA ASN A 217 18.22 -12.90 -12.67
C ASN A 217 18.24 -12.54 -14.15
N GLU A 218 19.41 -12.62 -14.80
CA GLU A 218 19.64 -12.14 -16.18
C GLU A 218 18.61 -12.67 -17.20
N ASP A 219 18.16 -13.91 -17.05
CA ASP A 219 17.19 -14.56 -17.94
C ASP A 219 15.73 -14.24 -17.63
N THR A 220 15.45 -13.46 -16.58
CA THR A 220 14.10 -13.11 -16.15
C THR A 220 13.67 -11.76 -16.70
N LEU A 221 12.50 -11.74 -17.37
CA LEU A 221 11.81 -10.53 -17.78
C LEU A 221 10.99 -9.95 -16.62
N CYS A 222 11.23 -8.69 -16.28
CA CYS A 222 10.49 -7.98 -15.26
C CYS A 222 9.34 -7.17 -15.85
N VAL A 223 8.15 -7.26 -15.26
CA VAL A 223 6.94 -6.56 -15.73
C VAL A 223 6.35 -5.70 -14.61
N ILE A 224 6.12 -4.42 -14.89
CA ILE A 224 5.35 -3.49 -14.05
C ILE A 224 3.93 -3.41 -14.64
N GLY A 225 2.98 -4.04 -13.95
CA GLY A 225 1.60 -4.20 -14.43
C GLY A 225 0.74 -2.94 -14.47
N ASN A 226 -0.40 -3.03 -15.15
CA ASN A 226 -1.35 -1.91 -15.35
C ASN A 226 -2.00 -1.39 -14.05
N GLY A 227 -1.97 -2.17 -12.98
CA GLY A 227 -2.49 -1.72 -11.69
C GLY A 227 -1.58 -0.71 -11.00
N VAL A 228 -0.28 -0.73 -11.32
CA VAL A 228 0.76 0.01 -10.58
C VAL A 228 0.62 1.50 -10.86
N VAL A 229 0.91 2.31 -9.84
CA VAL A 229 1.11 3.76 -9.98
C VAL A 229 2.61 4.05 -10.07
N VAL A 230 3.05 4.60 -11.18
CA VAL A 230 4.47 4.71 -11.53
C VAL A 230 4.93 6.15 -11.33
N HIS A 231 5.86 6.35 -10.41
CA HIS A 231 6.58 7.62 -10.24
C HIS A 231 7.85 7.57 -11.10
N LEU A 232 7.86 8.28 -12.22
CA LEU A 232 8.98 8.20 -13.18
C LEU A 232 10.32 8.67 -12.61
N PRO A 233 10.40 9.78 -11.83
CA PRO A 233 11.66 10.16 -11.20
C PRO A 233 12.23 9.03 -10.34
N GLY A 234 11.41 8.44 -9.46
CA GLY A 234 11.83 7.32 -8.61
C GLY A 234 12.18 6.04 -9.38
N LEU A 235 11.43 5.72 -10.44
CA LEU A 235 11.75 4.57 -11.31
C LEU A 235 13.12 4.75 -11.99
N PHE A 236 13.42 5.94 -12.50
CA PHE A 236 14.69 6.21 -13.15
C PHE A 236 15.87 6.24 -12.17
N GLU A 237 15.69 6.81 -10.97
CA GLU A 237 16.68 6.70 -9.89
C GLU A 237 17.00 5.24 -9.53
N GLU A 238 15.97 4.39 -9.50
CA GLU A 238 16.12 2.96 -9.25
C GLU A 238 16.86 2.23 -10.39
N ILE A 239 16.51 2.52 -11.65
CA ILE A 239 17.21 1.96 -12.83
C ILE A 239 18.68 2.43 -12.88
N ASP A 240 18.94 3.72 -12.68
CA ASP A 240 20.29 4.29 -12.63
C ASP A 240 21.11 3.64 -11.51
N GLY A 241 20.47 3.42 -10.36
CA GLY A 241 21.04 2.69 -9.23
C GLY A 241 21.39 1.25 -9.59
N LEU A 242 20.55 0.53 -10.33
CA LEU A 242 20.82 -0.84 -10.76
C LEU A 242 21.97 -0.92 -11.77
N GLU A 243 21.94 -0.07 -12.80
CA GLU A 243 22.93 -0.08 -13.88
C GLU A 243 24.33 0.32 -13.38
N SER A 244 24.41 1.37 -12.54
CA SER A 244 25.68 1.76 -11.89
C SER A 244 26.25 0.67 -10.98
N ASN A 245 25.41 -0.27 -10.55
CA ASN A 245 25.81 -1.40 -9.73
C ASN A 245 26.02 -2.71 -10.51
N GLY A 246 25.98 -2.65 -11.84
CA GLY A 246 26.31 -3.76 -12.75
C GLY A 246 25.11 -4.60 -13.21
N VAL A 247 23.88 -4.19 -12.90
CA VAL A 247 22.67 -4.91 -13.30
C VAL A 247 22.08 -4.26 -14.55
N SER A 248 22.18 -4.94 -15.69
CA SER A 248 21.59 -4.45 -16.95
C SER A 248 20.07 -4.49 -16.90
N CYS A 249 19.44 -3.34 -17.17
CA CYS A 249 17.98 -3.18 -17.22
C CYS A 249 17.43 -3.16 -18.67
N GLU A 250 18.30 -2.97 -19.66
CA GLU A 250 17.92 -2.83 -21.07
C GLU A 250 17.21 -4.10 -21.59
N GLY A 251 16.01 -3.93 -22.15
CA GLY A 251 15.20 -5.03 -22.68
C GLY A 251 14.65 -6.01 -21.64
N ARG A 252 14.88 -5.76 -20.34
CA ARG A 252 14.52 -6.67 -19.24
C ARG A 252 13.43 -6.13 -18.32
N ILE A 253 13.00 -4.88 -18.53
CA ILE A 253 11.90 -4.27 -17.80
C ILE A 253 10.83 -3.84 -18.80
N LEU A 254 9.58 -4.25 -18.57
CA LEU A 254 8.42 -3.75 -19.28
C LEU A 254 7.53 -2.94 -18.33
N VAL A 255 7.10 -1.77 -18.79
CA VAL A 255 6.18 -0.89 -18.08
C VAL A 255 4.87 -0.85 -18.84
N SER A 256 3.77 -1.15 -18.15
CA SER A 256 2.44 -1.10 -18.74
C SER A 256 2.09 0.28 -19.26
N ASP A 257 1.70 0.37 -20.53
CA ASP A 257 1.08 1.56 -21.13
C ASP A 257 -0.21 1.99 -20.40
N ARG A 258 -0.85 1.06 -19.67
CA ARG A 258 -2.09 1.29 -18.91
C ARG A 258 -1.86 1.64 -17.44
N ALA A 259 -0.63 1.58 -16.94
CA ALA A 259 -0.29 2.03 -15.59
C ALA A 259 -0.50 3.54 -15.44
N HIS A 260 -0.89 3.99 -14.25
CA HIS A 260 -1.11 5.41 -13.97
C HIS A 260 0.19 6.10 -13.56
N LEU A 261 0.35 7.38 -13.94
CA LEU A 261 1.49 8.19 -13.55
C LEU A 261 1.24 8.84 -12.19
N LEU A 262 2.21 8.62 -11.30
CA LEU A 262 2.33 9.32 -10.03
C LEU A 262 3.25 10.52 -10.24
N PHE A 263 2.70 11.72 -10.15
CA PHE A 263 3.45 12.98 -10.21
C PHE A 263 3.90 13.47 -8.83
N ASP A 264 4.86 14.41 -8.80
CA ASP A 264 5.34 15.03 -7.57
C ASP A 264 4.22 15.81 -6.85
N PHE A 265 3.30 16.44 -7.59
CA PHE A 265 2.15 17.11 -6.99
C PHE A 265 1.25 16.14 -6.21
N HIS A 266 1.16 14.87 -6.61
CA HIS A 266 0.41 13.88 -5.81
C HIS A 266 1.08 13.67 -4.45
N GLN A 267 2.40 13.73 -4.36
CA GLN A 267 3.14 13.60 -3.10
C GLN A 267 2.91 14.82 -2.21
N GLU A 268 2.91 16.02 -2.79
CA GLU A 268 2.57 17.26 -2.09
C GLU A 268 1.14 17.22 -1.55
N VAL A 269 0.17 16.83 -2.38
CA VAL A 269 -1.24 16.66 -2.00
C VAL A 269 -1.42 15.62 -0.90
N ASP A 270 -0.68 14.50 -0.93
CA ASP A 270 -0.69 13.48 0.13
C ASP A 270 -0.21 14.10 1.47
N GLY A 271 0.86 14.89 1.43
CA GLY A 271 1.37 15.63 2.58
C GLY A 271 0.38 16.67 3.13
N LEU A 272 -0.27 17.43 2.25
CA LEU A 272 -1.28 18.42 2.63
C LEU A 272 -2.52 17.77 3.25
N ARG A 273 -2.97 16.61 2.73
CA ARG A 273 -4.08 15.84 3.31
C ARG A 273 -3.77 15.33 4.71
N GLU A 274 -2.58 14.76 4.92
CA GLU A 274 -2.16 14.31 6.26
C GLU A 274 -2.10 15.49 7.25
N PHE A 275 -1.70 16.69 6.79
CA PHE A 275 -1.71 17.89 7.61
C PHE A 275 -3.13 18.34 7.99
N GLU A 276 -4.08 18.36 7.04
CA GLU A 276 -5.49 18.68 7.32
C GLU A 276 -6.15 17.68 8.29
N LEU A 277 -5.73 16.41 8.23
CA LEU A 277 -6.36 15.33 8.99
C LEU A 277 -5.99 15.29 10.47
N ALA A 278 -5.01 16.07 10.96
CA ALA A 278 -4.56 16.35 12.34
C ALA A 278 -4.90 15.33 13.48
N LYS A 279 -6.18 14.96 13.64
CA LYS A 279 -6.77 14.00 14.60
C LYS A 279 -6.69 12.52 14.19
N SER A 280 -6.54 12.22 12.90
CA SER A 280 -6.66 10.87 12.33
C SER A 280 -5.56 10.59 11.31
N PHE A 281 -4.31 10.87 11.68
CA PHE A 281 -3.14 10.51 10.87
C PHE A 281 -3.20 9.03 10.49
N ILE A 282 -3.35 8.76 9.20
CA ILE A 282 -3.25 7.41 8.64
C ILE A 282 -1.79 6.93 8.74
N GLY A 283 -0.85 7.89 8.77
CA GLY A 283 0.58 7.60 8.73
C GLY A 283 0.95 7.18 7.31
N THR A 284 0.40 7.89 6.31
CA THR A 284 0.76 7.60 4.93
C THR A 284 2.25 7.84 4.76
N THR A 285 2.80 7.17 3.78
CA THR A 285 4.21 7.30 3.49
C THR A 285 4.58 8.66 2.86
N LYS A 286 3.58 9.54 2.60
CA LYS A 286 3.68 10.81 1.88
C LYS A 286 4.28 10.66 0.49
N ARG A 287 3.72 9.73 -0.28
CA ARG A 287 4.26 9.29 -1.58
C ARG A 287 3.29 9.48 -2.71
N GLY A 288 2.11 10.05 -2.46
CA GLY A 288 1.14 10.32 -3.50
C GLY A 288 0.35 9.10 -3.99
N ILE A 289 0.47 7.95 -3.31
CA ILE A 289 -0.21 6.71 -3.71
C ILE A 289 -1.73 6.89 -3.63
N GLY A 290 -2.24 7.39 -2.51
CA GLY A 290 -3.67 7.65 -2.33
C GLY A 290 -4.21 8.66 -3.35
N PRO A 291 -3.60 9.87 -3.47
CA PRO A 291 -4.00 10.83 -4.48
C PRO A 291 -3.93 10.32 -5.92
N CYS A 292 -2.90 9.56 -6.31
CA CYS A 292 -2.79 9.01 -7.66
C CYS A 292 -3.91 7.99 -7.96
N TYR A 293 -4.18 7.07 -7.03
CA TYR A 293 -5.32 6.15 -7.17
C TYR A 293 -6.66 6.90 -7.14
N SER A 294 -6.77 8.01 -6.41
CA SER A 294 -7.95 8.89 -6.47
C SER A 294 -8.16 9.46 -7.89
N SER A 295 -7.10 9.95 -8.54
CA SER A 295 -7.18 10.47 -9.92
C SER A 295 -7.59 9.38 -10.92
N LYS A 296 -7.12 8.15 -10.72
CA LYS A 296 -7.55 6.98 -11.49
C LYS A 296 -9.04 6.69 -11.34
N VAL A 297 -9.55 6.63 -10.09
CA VAL A 297 -10.96 6.37 -9.79
C VAL A 297 -11.87 7.48 -10.34
N ILE A 298 -11.43 8.75 -10.27
CA ILE A 298 -12.15 9.90 -10.81
C ILE A 298 -12.10 9.95 -12.35
N ARG A 299 -11.18 9.17 -12.96
CA ARG A 299 -10.95 9.06 -14.41
C ARG A 299 -10.39 10.35 -15.05
N ASN A 300 -9.68 11.16 -14.26
CA ASN A 300 -8.88 12.29 -14.74
C ASN A 300 -7.36 12.02 -14.68
N GLY A 301 -6.93 10.89 -14.09
CA GLY A 301 -5.53 10.50 -14.01
C GLY A 301 -4.89 10.23 -15.38
N ILE A 302 -3.61 10.57 -15.49
CA ILE A 302 -2.79 10.34 -16.70
C ILE A 302 -2.13 8.97 -16.60
N ARG A 303 -2.06 8.26 -17.71
CA ARG A 303 -1.42 6.94 -17.83
C ARG A 303 -0.11 7.01 -18.61
N VAL A 304 0.71 5.97 -18.48
CA VAL A 304 1.99 5.85 -19.19
C VAL A 304 1.82 6.02 -20.70
N GLY A 305 0.80 5.40 -21.30
CA GLY A 305 0.54 5.51 -22.74
C GLY A 305 0.20 6.93 -23.22
N ASP A 306 -0.23 7.82 -22.32
CA ASP A 306 -0.49 9.23 -22.68
C ASP A 306 0.80 10.00 -22.98
N LEU A 307 1.97 9.51 -22.54
CA LEU A 307 3.27 10.11 -22.84
C LEU A 307 3.64 10.04 -24.33
N ARG A 308 3.01 9.14 -25.09
CA ARG A 308 3.13 9.08 -26.55
C ARG A 308 2.38 10.21 -27.26
N HIS A 309 1.55 10.96 -26.54
CA HIS A 309 0.68 12.01 -27.05
C HIS A 309 0.95 13.35 -26.37
N MET A 310 2.20 13.83 -26.50
CA MET A 310 2.66 15.08 -25.89
C MET A 310 1.93 16.33 -26.43
N ASP A 311 1.17 16.22 -27.52
CA ASP A 311 0.25 17.24 -28.02
C ASP A 311 -0.98 17.45 -27.11
N THR A 312 -1.41 16.42 -26.39
CA THR A 312 -2.56 16.46 -25.46
C THR A 312 -2.17 16.36 -23.98
N PHE A 313 -0.92 15.96 -23.69
CA PHE A 313 -0.43 15.80 -22.33
C PHE A 313 -0.52 17.08 -21.47
N PRO A 314 -0.13 18.27 -21.95
CA PRO A 314 -0.20 19.50 -21.15
C PRO A 314 -1.62 19.81 -20.65
N GLN A 315 -2.63 19.61 -21.48
CA GLN A 315 -4.03 19.87 -21.14
C GLN A 315 -4.53 18.89 -20.08
N LYS A 316 -4.12 17.61 -20.15
CA LYS A 316 -4.46 16.63 -19.10
C LYS A 316 -3.80 16.98 -17.76
N LEU A 317 -2.54 17.41 -17.79
CA LEU A 317 -1.80 17.77 -16.59
C LEU A 317 -2.36 19.04 -15.94
N ASP A 318 -2.72 20.04 -16.74
CA ASP A 318 -3.38 21.27 -16.27
C ASP A 318 -4.67 20.97 -15.50
N VAL A 319 -5.52 20.07 -16.00
CA VAL A 319 -6.76 19.65 -15.32
C VAL A 319 -6.47 19.04 -13.94
N LEU A 320 -5.43 18.22 -13.81
CA LEU A 320 -5.05 17.62 -12.52
C LEU A 320 -4.49 18.65 -11.53
N LEU A 321 -3.62 19.56 -12.00
CA LEU A 321 -3.04 20.60 -11.16
C LEU A 321 -4.10 21.61 -10.71
N LEU A 322 -5.05 21.96 -11.58
CA LEU A 322 -6.20 22.81 -11.24
C LEU A 322 -7.11 22.15 -10.20
N ASP A 323 -7.38 20.85 -10.30
CA ASP A 323 -8.14 20.11 -9.28
C ASP A 323 -7.45 20.17 -7.91
N ALA A 324 -6.14 19.90 -7.87
CA ALA A 324 -5.34 20.01 -6.65
C ALA A 324 -5.35 21.42 -6.05
N ALA A 325 -5.15 22.45 -6.88
CA ALA A 325 -5.15 23.86 -6.47
C ALA A 325 -6.53 24.32 -5.95
N SER A 326 -7.61 23.84 -6.57
CA SER A 326 -8.97 24.17 -6.13
C SER A 326 -9.29 23.55 -4.77
N ARG A 327 -8.67 22.41 -4.44
CA ARG A 327 -8.94 21.67 -3.21
C ARG A 327 -8.07 22.14 -2.04
N PHE A 328 -6.79 22.42 -2.28
CA PHE A 328 -5.82 22.71 -1.23
C PHE A 328 -5.26 24.12 -1.36
N GLN A 329 -5.61 25.01 -0.42
CA GLN A 329 -5.11 26.39 -0.40
C GLN A 329 -3.58 26.48 -0.28
N GLY A 330 -2.93 25.44 0.25
CA GLY A 330 -1.47 25.34 0.34
C GLY A 330 -0.78 24.90 -0.95
N PHE A 331 -1.53 24.51 -1.99
CA PHE A 331 -0.97 24.06 -3.26
C PHE A 331 -0.85 25.23 -4.24
N ASN A 332 0.39 25.69 -4.46
CA ASN A 332 0.67 26.87 -5.28
C ASN A 332 0.80 26.51 -6.75
N TYR A 333 -0.34 26.43 -7.45
CA TYR A 333 -0.36 26.23 -8.89
C TYR A 333 -0.11 27.53 -9.67
N GLY A 334 0.72 27.44 -10.72
CA GLY A 334 0.96 28.52 -11.67
C GLY A 334 1.37 28.01 -13.05
N THR A 335 1.27 28.87 -14.07
CA THR A 335 1.57 28.50 -15.46
C THR A 335 3.01 28.05 -15.68
N GLU A 336 3.95 28.53 -14.86
CA GLU A 336 5.35 28.12 -14.95
C GLU A 336 5.56 26.68 -14.47
N MET A 337 4.94 26.31 -13.35
CA MET A 337 4.95 24.92 -12.84
C MET A 337 4.45 23.93 -13.90
N LEU A 338 3.35 24.27 -14.61
CA LEU A 338 2.84 23.43 -15.69
C LEU A 338 3.88 23.26 -16.81
N ARG A 339 4.53 24.34 -17.25
CA ARG A 339 5.56 24.30 -18.31
C ARG A 339 6.76 23.45 -17.89
N GLU A 340 7.24 23.64 -16.67
CA GLU A 340 8.37 22.89 -16.11
C GLU A 340 8.06 21.39 -16.05
N GLU A 341 6.89 21.00 -15.55
CA GLU A 341 6.48 19.60 -15.48
C GLU A 341 6.28 18.99 -16.87
N VAL A 342 5.71 19.72 -17.84
CA VAL A 342 5.58 19.26 -19.23
C VAL A 342 6.94 18.97 -19.86
N GLU A 343 7.91 19.89 -19.76
CA GLU A 343 9.25 19.70 -20.34
C GLU A 343 10.04 18.58 -19.62
N LYS A 344 9.85 18.45 -18.31
CA LYS A 344 10.40 17.34 -17.52
C LYS A 344 9.84 16.00 -18.00
N TYR A 345 8.52 15.86 -18.12
CA TYR A 345 7.89 14.62 -18.56
C TYR A 345 8.10 14.30 -20.03
N LYS A 346 8.36 15.30 -20.87
CA LYS A 346 8.81 15.09 -22.25
C LYS A 346 10.13 14.31 -22.32
N ARG A 347 11.11 14.69 -21.50
CA ARG A 347 12.40 13.97 -21.39
C ARG A 347 12.21 12.56 -20.81
N TYR A 348 11.31 12.42 -19.84
CA TYR A 348 10.97 11.10 -19.30
C TYR A 348 10.25 10.22 -20.33
N ALA A 349 9.40 10.77 -21.18
CA ALA A 349 8.73 10.02 -22.25
C ALA A 349 9.76 9.40 -23.20
N GLU A 350 10.74 10.19 -23.66
CA GLU A 350 11.83 9.72 -24.52
C GLU A 350 12.63 8.57 -23.87
N ARG A 351 12.98 8.72 -22.59
CA ARG A 351 13.73 7.70 -21.84
C ARG A 351 12.88 6.46 -21.52
N LEU A 352 11.58 6.61 -21.30
CA LEU A 352 10.67 5.53 -20.92
C LEU A 352 10.24 4.69 -22.12
N GLU A 353 10.16 5.27 -23.32
CA GLU A 353 9.63 4.61 -24.52
C GLU A 353 10.11 3.16 -24.75
N PRO A 354 11.41 2.80 -24.65
CA PRO A 354 11.86 1.42 -24.86
C PRO A 354 11.31 0.42 -23.83
N PHE A 355 10.84 0.90 -22.67
CA PHE A 355 10.24 0.06 -21.63
C PHE A 355 8.72 -0.10 -21.82
N ILE A 356 8.04 0.77 -22.58
CA ILE A 356 6.57 0.79 -22.65
C ILE A 356 6.04 -0.35 -23.52
N ALA A 357 5.21 -1.21 -22.95
CA ALA A 357 4.54 -2.31 -23.66
C ALA A 357 3.07 -2.46 -23.25
N ASP A 358 2.26 -3.09 -24.13
CA ASP A 358 0.95 -3.62 -23.71
C ASP A 358 1.19 -4.87 -22.86
N THR A 359 1.35 -4.65 -21.56
CA THR A 359 1.64 -5.73 -20.61
C THR A 359 0.47 -6.72 -20.51
N VAL A 360 -0.77 -6.32 -20.79
CA VAL A 360 -1.90 -7.25 -20.75
C VAL A 360 -1.73 -8.28 -21.87
N HIS A 361 -1.37 -7.83 -23.07
CA HIS A 361 -1.07 -8.72 -24.18
C HIS A 361 0.15 -9.60 -23.89
N VAL A 362 1.28 -9.01 -23.49
CA VAL A 362 2.52 -9.75 -23.17
C VAL A 362 2.27 -10.86 -22.14
N MET A 363 1.56 -10.55 -21.06
CA MET A 363 1.30 -11.54 -20.00
C MET A 363 0.40 -12.68 -20.48
N ASN A 364 -0.65 -12.40 -21.27
CA ASN A 364 -1.55 -13.43 -21.76
C ASN A 364 -0.90 -14.28 -22.87
N ASP A 365 -0.07 -13.69 -23.73
CA ASP A 365 0.69 -14.42 -24.75
C ASP A 365 1.72 -15.34 -24.09
N ALA A 366 2.45 -14.84 -23.09
CA ALA A 366 3.37 -15.66 -22.30
C ALA A 366 2.66 -16.86 -21.65
N ILE A 367 1.43 -16.66 -21.13
CA ILE A 367 0.62 -17.78 -20.61
C ILE A 367 0.31 -18.81 -21.70
N LEU A 368 -0.10 -18.37 -22.90
CA LEU A 368 -0.38 -19.26 -24.03
C LEU A 368 0.85 -20.02 -24.51
N GLU A 369 2.02 -19.40 -24.43
CA GLU A 369 3.33 -19.98 -24.77
C GLU A 369 3.90 -20.89 -23.68
N ASN A 370 3.14 -21.16 -22.61
CA ASN A 370 3.57 -21.96 -21.46
C ASN A 370 4.79 -21.38 -20.71
N LYS A 371 5.04 -20.07 -20.81
CA LYS A 371 6.04 -19.38 -20.00
C LYS A 371 5.63 -19.39 -18.53
N LYS A 372 6.61 -19.55 -17.65
CA LYS A 372 6.42 -19.50 -16.20
C LYS A 372 6.42 -18.06 -15.72
N ILE A 373 5.37 -17.67 -15.00
CA ILE A 373 5.17 -16.33 -14.45
C ILE A 373 5.11 -16.40 -12.92
N LEU A 374 5.94 -15.58 -12.27
CA LEU A 374 5.90 -15.33 -10.84
C LEU A 374 5.37 -13.93 -10.57
N VAL A 375 4.30 -13.84 -9.80
CA VAL A 375 3.69 -12.56 -9.42
C VAL A 375 4.24 -12.09 -8.08
N GLU A 376 4.77 -10.87 -8.05
CA GLU A 376 5.24 -10.19 -6.86
C GLU A 376 4.15 -9.24 -6.32
N GLY A 377 3.59 -9.58 -5.16
CA GLY A 377 2.70 -8.67 -4.43
C GLY A 377 3.49 -7.51 -3.80
N GLY A 378 2.98 -6.28 -3.90
CA GLY A 378 3.62 -5.10 -3.30
C GLY A 378 3.63 -5.10 -1.76
N GLN A 379 2.45 -4.97 -1.15
CA GLN A 379 2.29 -4.92 0.31
C GLN A 379 1.73 -6.27 0.83
N ALA A 380 0.77 -6.23 1.73
CA ALA A 380 0.22 -7.40 2.38
C ALA A 380 -1.28 -7.27 2.59
N THR A 381 -1.95 -8.41 2.75
CA THR A 381 -3.41 -8.49 2.79
C THR A 381 -4.05 -7.72 3.96
N MET A 382 -3.36 -7.55 5.10
CA MET A 382 -3.89 -6.71 6.19
C MET A 382 -3.77 -5.20 5.93
N LEU A 383 -3.07 -4.82 4.86
CA LEU A 383 -3.05 -3.46 4.31
C LEU A 383 -3.93 -3.32 3.06
N ASP A 384 -4.72 -4.34 2.69
CA ASP A 384 -5.64 -4.25 1.57
C ASP A 384 -6.74 -3.23 1.82
N ILE A 385 -7.10 -2.44 0.81
CA ILE A 385 -8.13 -1.41 0.91
C ILE A 385 -9.49 -1.95 1.35
N ASP A 386 -9.83 -3.19 0.98
CA ASP A 386 -11.10 -3.84 1.31
C ASP A 386 -11.00 -4.74 2.55
N PHE A 387 -9.92 -5.53 2.63
CA PHE A 387 -9.81 -6.61 3.63
C PHE A 387 -8.92 -6.27 4.82
N GLY A 388 -8.17 -5.17 4.73
CA GLY A 388 -7.23 -4.75 5.75
C GLY A 388 -7.88 -4.03 6.94
N THR A 389 -7.04 -3.48 7.81
CA THR A 389 -7.47 -2.71 8.98
C THR A 389 -7.88 -1.28 8.61
N TYR A 390 -8.89 -1.13 7.75
CA TYR A 390 -9.38 0.16 7.29
C TYR A 390 -9.70 1.10 8.48
N PRO A 391 -9.35 2.40 8.42
CA PRO A 391 -8.75 3.13 7.28
C PRO A 391 -7.22 3.06 7.19
N PHE A 392 -6.56 2.31 8.07
CA PHE A 392 -5.10 2.22 8.15
C PHE A 392 -4.57 1.14 7.20
N VAL A 393 -4.74 1.39 5.91
CA VAL A 393 -4.47 0.47 4.80
C VAL A 393 -3.86 1.24 3.63
N THR A 394 -3.30 0.54 2.63
CA THR A 394 -2.93 1.18 1.37
C THR A 394 -4.17 1.44 0.51
N SER A 395 -4.06 2.29 -0.50
CA SER A 395 -5.13 2.56 -1.47
C SER A 395 -5.19 1.52 -2.59
N SER A 396 -4.50 0.39 -2.43
CA SER A 396 -4.47 -0.73 -3.36
C SER A 396 -4.93 -2.03 -2.69
N SER A 397 -4.95 -3.11 -3.46
CA SER A 397 -5.42 -4.46 -3.13
C SER A 397 -4.26 -5.44 -3.26
N PRO A 398 -3.44 -5.63 -2.20
CA PRO A 398 -2.37 -6.63 -2.17
C PRO A 398 -2.88 -8.06 -2.07
N SER A 399 -4.19 -8.29 -2.00
CA SER A 399 -4.81 -9.61 -2.08
C SER A 399 -4.65 -10.27 -3.46
N ALA A 400 -4.93 -11.57 -3.53
CA ALA A 400 -4.84 -12.35 -4.76
C ALA A 400 -5.70 -11.79 -5.92
N GLY A 401 -6.82 -11.12 -5.61
CA GLY A 401 -7.64 -10.46 -6.62
C GLY A 401 -6.92 -9.30 -7.32
N GLY A 402 -5.95 -8.67 -6.63
CA GLY A 402 -5.07 -7.64 -7.17
C GLY A 402 -4.19 -8.14 -8.32
N ILE A 403 -3.84 -9.42 -8.33
CA ILE A 403 -3.09 -10.06 -9.42
C ILE A 403 -3.87 -9.97 -10.74
N CYS A 404 -5.14 -10.37 -10.71
CA CYS A 404 -5.98 -10.42 -11.90
C CYS A 404 -6.21 -9.02 -12.47
N THR A 405 -6.59 -8.08 -11.60
CA THR A 405 -6.93 -6.71 -12.00
C THR A 405 -5.70 -5.87 -12.35
N GLY A 406 -4.56 -6.14 -11.71
CA GLY A 406 -3.31 -5.43 -11.94
C GLY A 406 -2.45 -5.92 -13.11
N LEU A 407 -2.73 -7.12 -13.65
CA LEU A 407 -2.00 -7.71 -14.78
C LEU A 407 -2.89 -8.04 -15.99
N GLY A 408 -4.21 -7.97 -15.85
CA GLY A 408 -5.15 -8.33 -16.91
C GLY A 408 -5.17 -9.84 -17.21
N ILE A 409 -4.94 -10.68 -16.21
CA ILE A 409 -4.99 -12.14 -16.33
C ILE A 409 -6.26 -12.73 -15.71
N ALA A 410 -6.78 -13.80 -16.29
CA ALA A 410 -8.03 -14.40 -15.82
C ALA A 410 -7.85 -15.16 -14.50
N PRO A 411 -8.79 -15.10 -13.53
CA PRO A 411 -8.64 -15.78 -12.24
C PRO A 411 -8.36 -17.28 -12.32
N ARG A 412 -8.83 -17.96 -13.37
CA ARG A 412 -8.61 -19.40 -13.59
C ARG A 412 -7.15 -19.78 -13.90
N VAL A 413 -6.32 -18.82 -14.32
CA VAL A 413 -4.92 -19.10 -14.69
C VAL A 413 -3.99 -18.97 -13.49
N VAL A 414 -4.41 -18.25 -12.45
CA VAL A 414 -3.65 -18.12 -11.20
C VAL A 414 -3.65 -19.47 -10.50
N GLY A 415 -2.46 -20.05 -10.32
CA GLY A 415 -2.26 -21.31 -9.64
C GLY A 415 -1.84 -21.12 -8.19
N ASP A 416 -0.63 -21.58 -7.86
CA ASP A 416 -0.13 -21.61 -6.50
C ASP A 416 0.14 -20.20 -5.95
N LEU A 417 -0.37 -19.93 -4.75
CA LEU A 417 -0.14 -18.70 -4.02
C LEU A 417 0.62 -18.98 -2.73
N ILE A 418 1.78 -18.37 -2.61
CA ILE A 418 2.64 -18.47 -1.43
C ILE A 418 2.37 -17.26 -0.54
N GLY A 419 1.77 -17.53 0.61
CA GLY A 419 1.59 -16.54 1.67
C GLY A 419 2.87 -16.40 2.50
N VAL A 420 3.49 -15.22 2.49
CA VAL A 420 4.67 -14.93 3.29
C VAL A 420 4.25 -14.41 4.65
N VAL A 421 4.65 -15.14 5.68
CA VAL A 421 4.43 -14.81 7.09
C VAL A 421 5.78 -14.66 7.78
N LYS A 422 5.98 -13.56 8.48
CA LYS A 422 7.13 -13.39 9.38
C LYS A 422 6.82 -14.12 10.68
N ALA A 423 7.85 -14.67 11.34
CA ALA A 423 7.74 -15.35 12.65
C ALA A 423 7.17 -14.45 13.76
N TYR A 424 7.14 -13.15 13.50
CA TYR A 424 6.61 -12.11 14.36
C TYR A 424 5.89 -11.10 13.47
N THR A 425 4.83 -10.46 13.96
CA THR A 425 4.10 -9.42 13.23
C THR A 425 4.81 -8.09 13.37
N THR A 426 4.85 -7.33 12.27
CA THR A 426 5.33 -5.94 12.24
C THR A 426 4.31 -5.05 11.57
N ARG A 427 4.24 -3.78 12.00
CA ARG A 427 3.40 -2.76 11.38
C ARG A 427 4.17 -1.47 11.23
N VAL A 428 4.15 -0.93 10.01
CA VAL A 428 4.64 0.41 9.71
C VAL A 428 3.43 1.36 9.68
N GLY A 429 3.52 2.48 10.40
CA GLY A 429 2.43 3.44 10.53
C GLY A 429 1.46 3.11 11.67
N SER A 430 0.42 3.94 11.80
CA SER A 430 -0.59 3.81 12.85
C SER A 430 -1.65 2.76 12.50
N GLY A 431 -2.52 2.44 13.47
CA GLY A 431 -3.70 1.61 13.29
C GLY A 431 -3.79 0.45 14.28
N PRO A 432 -4.91 -0.30 14.27
CA PRO A 432 -5.09 -1.44 15.17
C PRO A 432 -3.97 -2.45 15.03
N PHE A 433 -3.33 -2.77 16.15
CA PHE A 433 -2.31 -3.81 16.21
C PHE A 433 -2.51 -4.67 17.47
N PRO A 434 -3.38 -5.69 17.40
CA PRO A 434 -3.82 -6.44 18.58
C PRO A 434 -2.68 -7.12 19.37
N THR A 435 -1.60 -7.47 18.68
CA THR A 435 -0.45 -8.19 19.24
C THR A 435 0.74 -7.27 19.55
N GLU A 436 0.59 -5.94 19.52
CA GLU A 436 1.70 -5.02 19.78
C GLU A 436 2.31 -5.24 21.18
N ILE A 437 3.64 -5.48 21.25
CA ILE A 437 4.37 -5.41 22.52
C ILE A 437 5.01 -4.05 22.70
N LEU A 438 4.64 -3.42 23.81
CA LEU A 438 5.31 -2.23 24.33
C LEU A 438 6.39 -2.64 25.36
N GLY A 439 7.56 -2.00 25.30
CA GLY A 439 8.65 -2.21 26.25
C GLY A 439 9.72 -3.21 25.77
N GLN A 440 10.52 -3.72 26.71
CA GLN A 440 11.78 -4.42 26.43
C GLN A 440 11.67 -5.61 25.48
N GLY A 441 10.58 -6.39 25.55
CA GLY A 441 10.36 -7.53 24.66
C GLY A 441 10.21 -7.12 23.20
N GLY A 442 9.53 -6.00 22.93
CA GLY A 442 9.35 -5.45 21.59
C GLY A 442 10.65 -4.84 21.06
N ASP A 443 11.42 -4.17 21.93
CA ASP A 443 12.72 -3.62 21.57
C ASP A 443 13.73 -4.70 21.17
N LEU A 444 13.78 -5.82 21.91
CA LEU A 444 14.65 -6.96 21.57
C LEU A 444 14.35 -7.51 20.17
N LEU A 445 13.06 -7.70 19.84
CA LEU A 445 12.64 -8.14 18.51
C LEU A 445 13.00 -7.09 17.45
N ARG A 446 12.88 -5.80 17.77
CA ARG A 446 13.23 -4.70 16.84
C ARG A 446 14.69 -4.76 16.42
N PHE A 447 15.57 -4.87 17.42
CA PHE A 447 17.00 -4.89 17.19
C PHE A 447 17.45 -6.20 16.53
N ALA A 448 16.92 -7.35 16.96
CA ALA A 448 17.24 -8.64 16.33
C ALA A 448 16.78 -8.70 14.87
N GLY A 449 15.60 -8.14 14.59
CA GLY A 449 14.98 -8.10 13.28
C GLY A 449 15.50 -7.03 12.33
N GLN A 450 16.24 -6.03 12.86
CA GLN A 450 16.60 -4.81 12.12
C GLN A 450 15.37 -4.06 11.58
N GLU A 451 14.34 -3.96 12.41
CA GLU A 451 12.99 -3.52 12.04
C GLU A 451 12.88 -1.99 12.08
N PHE A 452 13.66 -1.39 11.19
CA PHE A 452 13.74 0.04 10.97
C PHE A 452 13.50 0.33 9.49
N GLY A 453 12.73 1.38 9.21
CA GLY A 453 12.47 1.78 7.82
C GLY A 453 13.78 1.96 7.04
N THR A 454 13.94 1.26 5.93
CA THR A 454 15.19 1.24 5.14
C THR A 454 15.63 2.63 4.67
N THR A 455 14.67 3.50 4.36
CA THR A 455 14.90 4.88 3.90
C THR A 455 14.83 5.91 5.04
N THR A 456 14.10 5.60 6.12
CA THR A 456 13.73 6.60 7.16
C THR A 456 14.40 6.36 8.51
N GLY A 457 14.93 5.16 8.75
CA GLY A 457 15.45 4.74 10.05
C GLY A 457 14.41 4.61 11.16
N ARG A 458 13.10 4.78 10.87
CA ARG A 458 12.04 4.78 11.89
C ARG A 458 11.81 3.38 12.46
N PRO A 459 11.66 3.23 13.79
CA PRO A 459 11.34 1.95 14.40
C PRO A 459 9.93 1.47 13.99
N SER A 460 9.82 0.22 13.53
CA SER A 460 8.54 -0.46 13.33
C SER A 460 7.96 -0.97 14.68
N SER A 461 6.63 -1.05 14.81
CA SER A 461 6.00 -1.76 15.93
C SER A 461 6.10 -3.28 15.72
N LEU A 462 6.28 -4.08 16.77
CA LEU A 462 6.72 -5.49 16.69
C LEU A 462 6.05 -6.46 17.68
N TRP A 463 5.95 -7.74 17.30
CA TRP A 463 5.76 -8.88 18.24
C TRP A 463 5.91 -10.32 17.70
N LEU A 464 6.41 -11.31 18.48
CA LEU A 464 6.66 -12.76 18.18
C LEU A 464 5.45 -13.69 18.34
N ALA A 465 5.12 -14.51 17.33
CA ALA A 465 4.02 -15.49 17.36
C ALA A 465 4.27 -16.71 18.26
#